data_AF-A0A354FGM5-F1
#
_entry.id   AF-A0A354FGM5-F1
#
_cell.length_a   1.000
_cell.length_b   1.000
_cell.length_c   1.000
_cell.angle_alpha   90.00
_cell.angle_beta   90.00
_cell.angle_gamma   90.00
#
_symmetry.space_group_name_H-M   'P 1'
#
loop_
_entity.id
_entity.type
_entity.pdbx_description
1 polymer ?
#
loop_
_entity_poly.entity_id
_entity_poly.type
_entity_poly.pdbx_seq_one_letter_code
_entity_poly.pdbx_strand_id
1 'polypeptide(L)'
;MQKDKITLEEIKENTFVKTLIRVGNENLRVMGFTEHGFRHISLVSNIAYNVIRLLGLPEREAELAAIAGYMHDMGNVVNRKGHHLSGAILAYYILDGLRMPPN
;
A
#
# COMPACT_ATOMS: atom_id res chain seq x y z
N MET A 1 19.00 16.75 -6.81
CA MET A 1 18.25 16.99 -5.56
C MET A 1 17.82 15.66 -5.02
N GLN A 2 18.17 15.35 -3.77
CA GLN A 2 17.62 14.20 -3.06
C GLN A 2 16.12 14.49 -2.86
N LYS A 3 15.25 13.55 -3.23
CA LYS A 3 13.80 13.74 -3.12
C LYS A 3 13.44 13.45 -1.66
N ASP A 4 13.11 14.49 -0.90
CA ASP A 4 13.08 14.39 0.57
C ASP A 4 11.98 13.46 1.11
N LYS A 5 10.94 13.16 0.33
CA LYS A 5 9.80 12.33 0.79
C LYS A 5 9.19 11.54 -0.36
N ILE A 6 8.98 10.24 -0.13
CA ILE A 6 8.17 9.38 -1.00
C ILE A 6 6.70 9.71 -0.82
N THR A 7 6.02 9.95 -1.92
CA THR A 7 4.61 10.33 -1.99
C THR A 7 3.71 9.12 -2.28
N LEU A 8 2.41 9.24 -1.98
CA LEU A 8 1.42 8.23 -2.37
C LEU A 8 1.39 8.01 -3.89
N GLU A 9 1.56 9.07 -4.67
CA GLU A 9 1.53 9.00 -6.13
C GLU A 9 2.69 8.16 -6.69
N GLU A 10 3.88 8.28 -6.10
CA GLU A 10 5.02 7.44 -6.49
C GLU A 10 4.78 5.96 -6.18
N ILE A 11 4.10 5.65 -5.07
CA ILE A 11 3.71 4.29 -4.72
C ILE A 11 2.66 3.75 -5.70
N LYS A 12 1.66 4.57 -6.07
CA LYS A 12 0.66 4.22 -7.08
C LYS A 12 1.30 3.96 -8.43
N GLU A 13 2.29 4.75 -8.84
CA GLU A 13 2.97 4.61 -10.12
C GLU A 13 4.01 3.50 -10.17
N ASN A 14 4.41 2.95 -9.01
CA ASN A 14 5.38 1.87 -8.94
C ASN A 14 4.86 0.57 -9.60
N THR A 15 5.60 0.08 -10.61
CA THR A 15 5.23 -1.11 -11.39
C THR A 15 5.18 -2.39 -10.56
N PHE A 16 6.05 -2.55 -9.56
CA PHE A 16 6.02 -3.71 -8.67
C PHE A 16 4.73 -3.67 -7.83
N VAL A 17 4.43 -2.54 -7.19
CA VAL A 17 3.21 -2.36 -6.39
C VAL A 17 1.96 -2.71 -7.23
N LYS A 18 1.80 -2.08 -8.40
CA LYS A 18 0.70 -2.35 -9.35
C LYS A 18 0.58 -3.85 -9.68
N THR A 19 1.70 -4.52 -9.93
CA THR A 19 1.71 -5.95 -10.29
C THR A 19 1.30 -6.83 -9.12
N LEU A 20 1.84 -6.60 -7.92
CA LEU A 20 1.54 -7.40 -6.73
C LEU A 20 0.06 -7.29 -6.32
N ILE A 21 -0.51 -6.08 -6.39
CA ILE A 21 -1.94 -5.86 -6.16
C ILE A 21 -2.79 -6.60 -7.19
N ARG A 22 -2.47 -6.46 -8.48
CA ARG A 22 -3.24 -7.11 -9.57
C ARG A 22 -3.22 -8.62 -9.41
N VAL A 23 -2.04 -9.22 -9.25
CA VAL A 23 -1.88 -10.68 -9.12
C VAL A 23 -2.49 -11.18 -7.79
N GLY A 24 -2.31 -10.44 -6.69
CA GLY A 24 -2.96 -10.78 -5.42
C GLY A 24 -4.48 -10.80 -5.52
N ASN A 25 -5.08 -9.82 -6.20
CA ASN A 25 -6.52 -9.80 -6.46
C ASN A 25 -6.96 -10.96 -7.39
N GLU A 26 -6.16 -11.30 -8.41
CA GLU A 26 -6.42 -12.46 -9.28
C GLU A 26 -6.42 -13.77 -8.49
N ASN A 27 -5.44 -13.97 -7.60
CA ASN A 27 -5.37 -15.15 -6.71
C ASN A 27 -6.62 -15.27 -5.84
N LEU A 28 -7.01 -14.16 -5.19
CA LEU A 28 -8.18 -14.12 -4.31
C LEU A 28 -9.48 -14.39 -5.07
N ARG A 29 -9.59 -13.89 -6.31
CA ARG A 29 -10.76 -14.16 -7.17
C ARG A 29 -10.91 -15.66 -7.44
N VAL A 30 -9.82 -16.38 -7.72
CA VAL A 30 -9.84 -17.83 -7.95
C VAL A 30 -10.25 -18.59 -6.67
N MET A 31 -9.93 -18.05 -5.49
CA MET A 31 -10.35 -18.58 -4.19
C MET A 31 -11.80 -18.24 -3.80
N GLY A 32 -12.53 -17.46 -4.63
CA GLY A 32 -13.93 -17.10 -4.39
C GLY A 32 -14.15 -15.76 -3.66
N PHE A 33 -13.11 -14.94 -3.48
CA PHE A 33 -13.26 -13.58 -2.93
C PHE A 33 -13.63 -12.56 -4.01
N THR A 34 -14.38 -11.53 -3.61
CA THR A 34 -15.06 -10.64 -4.57
C THR A 34 -14.25 -9.43 -5.00
N GLU A 35 -13.60 -8.68 -4.09
CA GLU A 35 -12.83 -7.49 -4.49
C GLU A 35 -11.77 -7.06 -3.48
N HIS A 36 -10.50 -7.09 -3.89
CA HIS A 36 -9.32 -6.64 -3.14
C HIS A 36 -8.30 -5.98 -4.09
N GLY A 37 -8.80 -5.34 -5.17
CA GLY A 37 -8.00 -4.73 -6.23
C GLY A 37 -7.84 -3.23 -6.04
N PHE A 38 -7.54 -2.52 -7.12
CA PHE A 38 -7.28 -1.07 -7.08
C PHE A 38 -8.41 -0.24 -6.46
N ARG A 39 -9.66 -0.67 -6.62
CA ARG A 39 -10.81 0.02 -6.03
C ARG A 39 -10.80 -0.12 -4.51
N HIS A 40 -10.65 -1.34 -3.99
CA HIS A 40 -10.55 -1.60 -2.55
C HIS A 40 -9.44 -0.77 -1.90
N ILE A 41 -8.20 -0.93 -2.38
CA ILE A 41 -7.04 -0.30 -1.74
C ILE A 41 -7.05 1.22 -1.87
N SER A 42 -7.63 1.78 -2.95
CA SER A 42 -7.76 3.23 -3.11
C SER A 42 -8.78 3.79 -2.10
N LEU A 43 -9.88 3.08 -1.86
CA LEU A 43 -10.85 3.45 -0.84
C LEU A 43 -10.21 3.41 0.56
N VAL A 44 -9.52 2.31 0.90
CA VAL A 44 -8.83 2.16 2.19
C VAL A 44 -7.77 3.26 2.38
N SER A 45 -6.94 3.51 1.37
CA SER A 45 -5.93 4.57 1.36
C SER A 45 -6.53 5.96 1.63
N ASN A 46 -7.61 6.30 0.93
CA ASN A 46 -8.30 7.58 1.10
C ASN A 46 -8.94 7.73 2.49
N ILE A 47 -9.54 6.65 3.02
CA ILE A 47 -10.11 6.66 4.38
C ILE A 47 -8.99 6.85 5.41
N ALA A 48 -7.88 6.12 5.28
CA ALA A 48 -6.74 6.23 6.19
C ALA A 48 -6.18 7.67 6.23
N TYR A 49 -5.99 8.28 5.06
CA TYR A 49 -5.61 9.70 4.96
C TYR A 49 -6.60 10.61 5.70
N ASN A 50 -7.90 10.48 5.42
CA ASN A 50 -8.93 11.34 5.98
C ASN A 50 -9.05 11.20 7.50
N VAL A 51 -8.93 9.99 8.04
CA VAL A 51 -8.95 9.77 9.49
C VAL A 51 -7.83 10.57 10.17
N ILE A 52 -6.60 10.49 9.66
CA ILE A 52 -5.47 11.24 10.23
C ILE A 52 -5.68 12.75 10.11
N ARG A 53 -6.21 13.24 8.98
CA ARG A 53 -6.54 14.66 8.81
C ARG A 53 -7.63 15.13 9.78
N LEU A 54 -8.67 14.34 10.00
CA LEU A 54 -9.76 14.65 10.94
C LEU A 54 -9.32 14.67 12.40
N LEU A 55 -8.29 13.90 12.75
CA LEU A 55 -7.65 13.94 14.07
C LEU A 55 -6.75 15.17 14.28
N GLY A 56 -6.56 16.01 13.25
CA GLY A 56 -5.72 17.21 13.32
C GLY A 56 -4.22 16.92 13.27
N LEU A 57 -3.82 15.73 12.83
CA LEU A 57 -2.42 15.31 12.73
C LEU A 57 -1.73 15.88 11.48
N PRO A 58 -0.38 15.91 11.45
CA PRO A 58 0.39 16.46 10.34
C PRO A 58 0.07 15.82 8.99
N GLU A 59 0.15 16.62 7.92
CA GLU A 59 -0.09 16.17 6.53
C GLU A 59 0.77 14.96 6.15
N ARG A 60 2.02 14.93 6.61
CA ARG A 60 2.92 13.81 6.33
C ARG A 60 2.44 12.51 6.97
N GLU A 61 1.89 12.56 8.18
CA GLU A 61 1.33 11.36 8.81
C GLU A 61 0.09 10.87 8.05
N ALA A 62 -0.73 11.78 7.53
CA ALA A 62 -1.88 11.42 6.72
C ALA A 62 -1.45 10.74 5.40
N GLU A 63 -0.41 11.26 4.74
CA GLU A 63 0.16 10.65 3.54
C GLU A 63 0.78 9.27 3.82
N LEU A 64 1.49 9.10 4.95
CA LEU A 64 2.03 7.80 5.36
C LEU A 64 0.92 6.77 5.64
N ALA A 65 -0.17 7.20 6.29
CA ALA A 65 -1.34 6.34 6.48
C ALA A 65 -1.99 5.94 5.15
N ALA A 66 -2.05 6.87 4.19
CA ALA A 66 -2.53 6.59 2.84
C ALA A 66 -1.65 5.57 2.11
N ILE A 67 -0.31 5.71 2.18
CA ILE A 67 0.66 4.77 1.61
C ILE A 67 0.47 3.38 2.24
N ALA A 68 0.40 3.29 3.57
CA ALA A 68 0.18 2.04 4.27
C ALA A 68 -1.15 1.39 3.85
N GLY A 69 -2.24 2.17 3.79
CA GLY A 69 -3.54 1.69 3.34
C GLY A 69 -3.55 1.20 1.89
N TYR A 70 -2.79 1.83 1.00
CA TYR A 70 -2.68 1.42 -0.40
C TYR A 70 -1.91 0.10 -0.56
N MET A 71 -0.88 -0.12 0.25
CA MET A 71 -0.01 -1.30 0.15
C MET A 71 -0.46 -2.48 1.02
N HIS A 72 -1.40 -2.29 1.95
CA HIS A 72 -1.69 -3.26 3.02
C HIS A 72 -2.01 -4.69 2.54
N ASP A 73 -2.63 -4.80 1.36
CA ASP A 73 -3.19 -6.05 0.84
C ASP A 73 -2.30 -6.75 -0.19
N MET A 74 -1.16 -6.15 -0.58
CA MET A 74 -0.33 -6.70 -1.67
C MET A 74 0.29 -8.06 -1.33
N GLY A 75 0.38 -8.42 -0.04
CA GLY A 75 0.85 -9.73 0.39
C GLY A 75 -0.06 -10.90 0.00
N ASN A 76 -1.30 -10.63 -0.46
CA ASN A 76 -2.20 -11.65 -1.01
C ASN A 76 -1.64 -12.28 -2.30
N VAL A 77 -0.62 -11.68 -2.92
CA VAL A 77 0.16 -12.30 -4.01
C VAL A 77 0.83 -13.61 -3.57
N VAL A 78 1.19 -13.73 -2.29
CA VAL A 78 1.83 -14.93 -1.73
C VAL A 78 0.79 -15.89 -1.17
N ASN A 79 -0.06 -15.41 -0.26
CA ASN A 79 -1.11 -16.20 0.38
C ASN A 79 -2.12 -15.26 1.05
N ARG A 80 -3.40 -15.65 1.10
CA ARG A 80 -4.41 -14.96 1.92
C ARG A 80 -4.08 -15.03 3.41
N LYS A 81 -3.69 -16.22 3.90
CA LYS A 81 -3.32 -16.42 5.30
C LYS A 81 -1.94 -15.82 5.52
N GLY A 82 -1.86 -14.85 6.44
CA GLY A 82 -0.61 -14.15 6.72
C GLY A 82 -0.21 -13.09 5.69
N HIS A 83 -1.12 -12.65 4.81
CA HIS A 83 -0.83 -11.61 3.81
C HIS A 83 -0.27 -10.32 4.41
N HIS A 84 -0.64 -9.97 5.64
CA HIS A 84 -0.10 -8.80 6.33
C HIS A 84 1.40 -8.93 6.62
N LEU A 85 1.89 -10.14 6.97
CA LEU A 85 3.31 -10.40 7.20
C LEU A 85 4.10 -10.40 5.89
N SER A 86 3.63 -11.12 4.88
CA SER A 86 4.28 -11.12 3.56
C SER A 86 4.23 -9.73 2.92
N GLY A 87 3.12 -9.02 3.07
CA GLY A 87 2.95 -7.64 2.64
C GLY A 87 3.93 -6.69 3.31
N ALA A 88 4.16 -6.81 4.63
CA ALA A 88 5.15 -6.00 5.33
C ALA A 88 6.57 -6.21 4.81
N ILE A 89 6.97 -7.47 4.55
CA ILE A 89 8.29 -7.79 3.97
C ILE A 89 8.44 -7.21 2.56
N LEU A 90 7.42 -7.39 1.72
CA LEU A 90 7.42 -6.84 0.36
C LEU A 90 7.45 -5.29 0.38
N ALA A 91 6.74 -4.66 1.32
CA ALA A 91 6.75 -3.22 1.48
C ALA A 91 8.13 -2.71 1.85
N TYR A 92 8.80 -3.38 2.77
CA TYR A 92 10.16 -3.03 3.16
C TYR A 92 11.10 -2.97 1.94
N TYR A 93 11.13 -4.03 1.12
CA TYR A 93 11.98 -4.06 -0.08
C TYR A 93 11.63 -2.96 -1.11
N ILE A 94 10.34 -2.69 -1.32
CA ILE A 94 9.90 -1.65 -2.27
C ILE A 94 10.29 -0.26 -1.76
N LEU A 95 10.02 0.03 -0.49
CA LEU A 95 10.29 1.33 0.12
C LEU A 95 11.80 1.60 0.27
N ASP A 96 12.57 0.57 0.61
CA ASP A 96 14.04 0.63 0.63
C ASP A 96 14.61 0.88 -0.78
N GLY A 97 14.09 0.18 -1.79
CA GLY A 97 14.45 0.41 -3.19
C GLY A 97 14.11 1.82 -3.69
N LEU A 98 13.05 2.42 -3.15
CA LEU A 98 12.69 3.83 -3.38
C LEU A 98 13.51 4.81 -2.54
N ARG A 99 14.42 4.32 -1.67
CA ARG A 99 15.23 5.10 -0.75
C ARG A 99 14.40 5.95 0.22
N MET A 100 13.26 5.41 0.67
CA MET A 100 12.49 6.06 1.72
C MET A 100 13.32 6.16 3.00
N PRO A 101 13.48 7.37 3.59
CA PRO A 101 14.20 7.51 4.85
C PRO A 101 13.46 6.79 5.98
N PRO A 102 14.18 6.20 6.96
CA PRO A 102 13.58 5.48 8.08
C PRO A 102 13.03 6.41 9.19
N ASN A 103 13.13 7.73 9.03
CA ASN A 103 12.89 8.75 10.04
C ASN A 103 11.94 9.86 9.59
#